data_AF-A0A973I977-F1
#
_entry.id   AF-A0A973I977-F1
#
_cell.length_a   1.000
_cell.length_b   1.000
_cell.length_c   1.000
_cell.angle_alpha   90.00
_cell.angle_beta   90.00
_cell.angle_gamma   90.00
#
_symmetry.space_group_name_H-M   'P 1'
#
loop_
_entity.id
_entity.type
_entity.pdbx_description
1 polymer ?
#
loop_
_entity_poly.entity_id
_entity_poly.type
_entity_poly.pdbx_seq_one_letter_code
_entity_poly.pdbx_strand_id
1 'polypeptide(L)'
;MVTSGANGQTMVMEPGYLKIAKGDTVNFVPSDPSHNAQSISIPAGAEKFTTPMGKPTKVNFNQEGVYVYKCLPHVPLGMVGVIQVGNAINLEQTIADVAKIKVTIALNKERLDKYMALVK
;
A
#
# COMPACT_ATOMS: atom_id res chain seq x y z
N MET A 1 4.89 -8.46 3.96
CA MET A 1 3.42 -8.58 4.11
C MET A 1 3.19 -9.73 5.07
N VAL A 2 2.62 -9.45 6.24
CA VAL A 2 2.65 -10.39 7.36
C VAL A 2 1.27 -10.61 7.96
N THR A 3 0.99 -11.85 8.37
CA THR A 3 -0.20 -12.18 9.16
C THR A 3 -0.14 -11.59 10.56
N SER A 4 1.06 -11.59 11.18
CA SER A 4 1.33 -11.00 12.49
C SER A 4 2.58 -10.13 12.40
N GLY A 5 2.44 -8.84 12.65
CA GLY A 5 3.53 -7.87 12.67
C GLY A 5 4.26 -7.82 14.01
N ALA A 6 5.44 -7.20 14.03
CA ALA A 6 6.31 -7.15 15.21
C ALA A 6 5.67 -6.47 16.45
N ASN A 7 4.68 -5.59 16.23
CA ASN A 7 3.94 -4.90 17.27
C ASN A 7 2.61 -5.58 17.67
N GLY A 8 2.42 -6.84 17.28
CA GLY A 8 1.21 -7.61 17.57
C GLY A 8 0.00 -7.28 16.69
N GLN A 9 0.11 -6.32 15.77
CA GLN A 9 -0.96 -6.07 14.79
C GLN A 9 -1.05 -7.21 13.77
N THR A 10 -2.26 -7.53 13.35
CA THR A 10 -2.51 -8.56 12.34
C THR A 10 -2.78 -7.96 10.96
N MET A 11 -2.48 -8.75 9.93
CA MET A 11 -2.70 -8.44 8.52
C MET A 11 -2.10 -7.09 8.13
N VAL A 12 -0.76 -7.03 8.10
CA VAL A 12 0.00 -5.78 8.03
C VAL A 12 0.93 -5.77 6.82
N MET A 13 0.94 -4.63 6.12
CA MET A 13 2.07 -4.26 5.27
C MET A 13 3.17 -3.73 6.17
N GLU A 14 4.32 -4.40 6.23
CA GLU A 14 5.43 -4.05 7.11
C GLU A 14 6.70 -3.82 6.28
N PRO A 15 7.25 -2.59 6.23
CA PRO A 15 6.65 -1.36 6.77
C PRO A 15 5.35 -0.97 6.02
N GLY A 16 4.47 -0.23 6.70
CA GLY A 16 3.17 0.18 6.15
C GLY A 16 3.20 1.47 5.33
N TYR A 17 4.24 2.28 5.55
CA TYR A 17 4.60 3.43 4.73
C TYR A 17 6.05 3.27 4.27
N LEU A 18 6.32 3.58 3.01
CA LEU A 18 7.66 3.59 2.46
C LEU A 18 7.86 4.84 1.61
N LYS A 19 8.98 5.55 1.81
CA LYS A 19 9.43 6.61 0.90
C LYS A 19 10.62 6.11 0.10
N ILE A 20 10.53 6.22 -1.23
CA ILE A 20 11.54 5.74 -2.18
C ILE A 20 11.83 6.79 -3.26
N ALA A 21 12.92 6.60 -4.00
CA ALA A 21 13.25 7.41 -5.15
C ALA A 21 12.56 6.89 -6.43
N LYS A 22 12.41 7.77 -7.41
CA LYS A 22 11.95 7.38 -8.75
C LYS A 22 12.94 6.40 -9.37
N GLY A 23 12.45 5.28 -9.88
CA GLY A 23 13.27 4.20 -10.46
C GLY A 23 13.56 3.05 -9.49
N ASP A 24 13.25 3.22 -8.20
CA ASP A 24 13.43 2.15 -7.22
C ASP A 24 12.46 0.99 -7.47
N THR A 25 12.87 -0.19 -7.01
CA THR A 25 12.06 -1.40 -7.00
C THR A 25 11.70 -1.78 -5.57
N VAL A 26 10.41 -2.02 -5.32
CA VAL A 26 9.95 -2.61 -4.05
C VAL A 26 9.71 -4.10 -4.26
N ASN A 27 10.29 -4.92 -3.39
CA ASN A 27 10.03 -6.35 -3.35
C ASN A 27 8.94 -6.66 -2.32
N PHE A 28 7.75 -7.02 -2.80
CA PHE A 28 6.65 -7.45 -1.95
C PHE A 28 6.86 -8.90 -1.56
N VAL A 29 7.24 -9.13 -0.29
CA VAL A 29 7.49 -10.48 0.25
C VAL A 29 6.33 -10.88 1.17
N PRO A 30 5.52 -11.88 0.78
CA PRO A 30 4.51 -12.47 1.67
C PRO A 30 5.16 -13.40 2.70
N SER A 31 4.70 -13.35 3.96
CA SER A 31 5.11 -14.30 5.01
C SER A 31 4.52 -15.70 4.81
N ASP A 32 3.39 -15.77 4.12
CA ASP A 32 2.60 -16.98 3.89
C ASP A 32 1.73 -16.82 2.64
N PRO A 33 1.07 -17.89 2.15
CA PRO A 33 0.34 -17.87 0.89
C PRO A 33 -0.89 -16.94 0.83
N SER A 34 -1.33 -16.37 1.95
CA SER A 34 -2.60 -15.63 2.05
C SER A 34 -2.52 -14.15 1.68
N HIS A 35 -1.35 -13.66 1.21
CA HIS A 35 -1.14 -12.23 0.96
C HIS A 35 -0.84 -11.89 -0.51
N ASN A 36 -1.33 -10.73 -0.93
CA ASN A 36 -0.87 -10.02 -2.13
C ASN A 36 -0.83 -8.51 -1.91
N ALA A 37 -0.38 -7.77 -2.92
CA ALA A 37 -0.47 -6.32 -2.99
C ALA A 37 -1.12 -5.90 -4.31
N GLN A 38 -2.14 -5.06 -4.24
CA GLN A 38 -2.87 -4.52 -5.37
C GLN A 38 -3.00 -3.00 -5.23
N SER A 39 -2.56 -2.25 -6.24
CA SER A 39 -2.71 -0.79 -6.29
C SER A 39 -4.17 -0.36 -6.30
N ILE A 40 -4.52 0.67 -5.53
CA ILE A 40 -5.86 1.26 -5.46
C ILE A 40 -5.89 2.75 -5.79
N SER A 41 -4.79 3.46 -5.58
CA SER A 41 -4.58 4.83 -6.07
C SER A 41 -3.14 4.95 -6.53
N ILE A 42 -2.92 5.55 -7.69
CA ILE A 42 -1.61 5.70 -8.33
C ILE A 42 -1.51 7.09 -8.98
N PRO A 43 -0.29 7.60 -9.21
CA PRO A 43 -0.09 8.83 -9.97
C PRO A 43 -0.52 8.67 -11.43
N ALA A 44 -0.90 9.76 -12.08
CA ALA A 44 -1.19 9.75 -13.51
C ALA A 44 0.03 9.25 -14.31
N GLY A 45 -0.22 8.36 -15.28
CA GLY A 45 0.83 7.75 -16.09
C GLY A 45 1.56 6.57 -15.45
N ALA A 46 1.29 6.25 -14.17
CA ALA A 46 1.79 5.03 -13.57
C ALA A 46 0.98 3.80 -14.00
N GLU A 47 1.62 2.63 -14.01
CA GLU A 47 0.94 1.35 -14.26
C GLU A 47 0.30 0.82 -12.97
N LYS A 48 -0.91 0.28 -13.07
CA LYS A 48 -1.52 -0.49 -11.97
C LYS A 48 -0.73 -1.77 -11.76
N PHE A 49 -0.60 -2.18 -10.51
CA PHE A 49 0.04 -3.46 -10.17
C PHE A 49 -0.88 -4.35 -9.33
N THR A 50 -0.73 -5.66 -9.51
CA THR A 50 -1.32 -6.70 -8.66
C THR A 50 -0.31 -7.84 -8.58
N THR A 51 0.18 -8.14 -7.38
CA THR A 51 1.07 -9.28 -7.18
C THR A 51 0.25 -10.58 -7.12
N PRO A 52 0.80 -11.72 -7.57
CA PRO A 52 0.18 -13.01 -7.31
C PRO A 52 0.10 -13.29 -5.81
N MET A 53 -0.92 -14.05 -5.41
CA MET A 53 -1.07 -14.52 -4.02
C MET A 53 0.13 -15.37 -3.60
N GLY A 54 0.69 -15.08 -2.43
CA GLY A 54 1.71 -15.92 -1.80
C GLY A 54 3.07 -15.96 -2.51
N LYS A 55 3.28 -15.14 -3.55
CA LYS A 55 4.53 -15.14 -4.31
C LYS A 55 5.29 -13.82 -4.14
N PRO A 56 6.59 -13.87 -3.78
CA PRO A 56 7.45 -12.68 -3.82
C PRO A 56 7.40 -12.03 -5.20
N THR A 57 7.17 -10.72 -5.24
CA THR A 57 7.02 -9.97 -6.50
C THR A 57 7.73 -8.63 -6.40
N LYS A 58 8.55 -8.33 -7.41
CA LYS A 58 9.21 -7.03 -7.56
C LYS A 58 8.34 -6.12 -8.43
N VAL A 59 8.16 -4.87 -8.00
CA VAL A 59 7.47 -3.83 -8.76
C VAL A 59 8.37 -2.61 -8.85
N ASN A 60 8.52 -2.07 -10.05
CA ASN A 60 9.33 -0.88 -10.32
C ASN A 60 8.46 0.38 -10.26
N PHE A 61 8.97 1.41 -9.61
CA PHE A 61 8.24 2.65 -9.36
C PHE A 61 8.87 3.80 -10.13
N ASN A 62 8.45 3.95 -11.39
CA ASN A 62 9.05 4.89 -12.33
C ASN A 62 8.35 6.25 -12.40
N GLN A 63 7.24 6.44 -11.69
CA GLN A 63 6.49 7.70 -11.71
C GLN A 63 6.42 8.27 -10.29
N GLU A 64 6.73 9.57 -10.15
CA GLU A 64 6.62 10.26 -8.86
C GLU A 64 5.16 10.34 -8.41
N GLY A 65 4.96 10.38 -7.09
CA GLY A 65 3.68 10.52 -6.45
C GLY A 65 3.44 9.48 -5.36
N VAL A 66 2.20 9.46 -4.88
CA VAL A 66 1.71 8.57 -3.82
C VAL A 66 0.97 7.41 -4.46
N TYR A 67 1.34 6.21 -4.02
CA TYR A 67 0.71 4.95 -4.36
C TYR A 67 0.09 4.39 -3.09
N VAL A 68 -1.19 4.07 -3.15
CA VAL A 68 -1.87 3.33 -2.07
C VAL A 68 -2.20 1.96 -2.63
N TYR A 69 -2.01 0.93 -1.81
CA TYR A 69 -2.27 -0.44 -2.19
C TYR A 69 -2.90 -1.23 -1.03
N LYS A 70 -3.56 -2.34 -1.37
CA LYS A 70 -4.23 -3.24 -0.42
C LYS A 70 -3.79 -4.68 -0.63
N CYS A 71 -3.92 -5.50 0.41
CA CYS A 71 -4.07 -6.94 0.25
C CYS A 71 -5.54 -7.24 -0.01
N LEU A 72 -5.85 -7.91 -1.12
CA LEU A 72 -7.21 -8.11 -1.60
C LEU A 72 -8.12 -8.82 -0.58
N PRO A 73 -7.76 -10.00 -0.02
CA PRO A 73 -8.63 -10.67 0.97
C PRO A 73 -8.68 -9.94 2.32
N HIS A 74 -7.70 -9.09 2.62
CA HIS A 74 -7.50 -8.53 3.97
C HIS A 74 -7.74 -7.02 4.06
N VAL A 75 -8.24 -6.38 3.00
CA VAL A 75 -8.63 -4.97 3.07
C VAL A 75 -9.71 -4.68 4.12
N PRO A 76 -10.70 -5.56 4.38
CA PRO A 76 -11.64 -5.32 5.48
C PRO A 76 -10.97 -5.31 6.86
N LEU A 77 -9.79 -5.93 7.00
CA LEU A 77 -8.99 -5.95 8.22
C LEU A 77 -7.97 -4.79 8.29
N GLY A 78 -8.00 -3.89 7.31
CA GLY A 78 -7.11 -2.74 7.23
C GLY A 78 -5.73 -3.07 6.68
N MET A 79 -5.57 -4.17 5.92
CA MET A 79 -4.28 -4.53 5.31
C MET A 79 -4.00 -3.69 4.07
N VAL A 80 -3.48 -2.49 4.31
CA VAL A 80 -3.13 -1.48 3.31
C VAL A 80 -1.71 -0.99 3.52
N GLY A 81 -1.14 -0.38 2.49
CA GLY A 81 0.13 0.32 2.59
C GLY A 81 0.20 1.53 1.66
N VAL A 82 1.16 2.40 1.93
CA VAL A 82 1.42 3.64 1.19
C VAL A 82 2.88 3.65 0.75
N ILE A 83 3.12 3.96 -0.52
CA ILE A 83 4.45 4.20 -1.06
C ILE A 83 4.46 5.62 -1.62
N GLN A 84 5.38 6.46 -1.15
CA GLN A 84 5.68 7.75 -1.73
C GLN A 84 6.94 7.63 -2.58
N VAL A 85 6.82 7.95 -3.87
CA VAL A 85 7.93 7.98 -4.83
C VAL A 85 8.29 9.44 -5.08
N GLY A 86 9.45 9.90 -4.60
CA GLY A 86 9.84 11.30 -4.73
C GLY A 86 8.79 12.26 -4.16
N ASN A 87 8.28 13.17 -4.99
CA ASN A 87 7.28 14.18 -4.61
C ASN A 87 5.84 13.64 -4.66
N ALA A 88 4.99 14.05 -3.72
CA ALA A 88 3.58 13.64 -3.63
C ALA A 88 2.66 14.39 -4.62
N ILE A 89 2.92 14.28 -5.92
CA ILE A 89 2.27 15.11 -6.96
C ILE A 89 0.74 14.89 -7.14
N ASN A 90 0.20 13.80 -6.60
CA ASN A 90 -1.20 13.38 -6.75
C ASN A 90 -1.92 13.26 -5.40
N LEU A 91 -1.49 14.02 -4.38
CA LEU A 91 -2.02 13.88 -3.02
C LEU A 91 -3.53 14.13 -2.93
N GLU A 92 -4.05 15.16 -3.61
CA GLU A 92 -5.49 15.47 -3.60
C GLU A 92 -6.34 14.30 -4.14
N GLN A 93 -5.95 13.77 -5.30
CA GLN A 93 -6.58 12.58 -5.89
C GLN A 93 -6.45 11.37 -4.96
N THR A 94 -5.29 11.19 -4.35
CA THR A 94 -5.04 10.08 -3.43
C THR A 94 -5.95 10.15 -2.21
N ILE A 95 -6.16 11.34 -1.64
CA ILE A 95 -7.07 11.56 -0.51
C ILE A 95 -8.51 11.18 -0.90
N ALA A 96 -8.96 11.59 -2.09
CA ALA A 96 -10.29 11.24 -2.57
C ALA A 96 -10.46 9.72 -2.76
N ASP A 97 -9.45 9.02 -3.27
CA ASP A 97 -9.51 7.57 -3.45
C ASP A 97 -9.42 6.80 -2.13
N VAL A 98 -8.58 7.27 -1.20
CA VAL A 98 -8.48 6.74 0.16
C VAL A 98 -9.82 6.83 0.87
N ALA A 99 -10.55 7.94 0.74
CA ALA A 99 -11.88 8.10 1.33
C ALA A 99 -12.86 7.01 0.85
N LYS A 100 -12.84 6.67 -0.45
CA LYS A 100 -13.67 5.59 -1.03
C LYS A 100 -13.27 4.22 -0.50
N ILE A 101 -11.97 3.97 -0.30
CA ILE A 101 -11.49 2.66 0.17
C ILE A 101 -11.77 2.48 1.67
N LYS A 102 -11.65 3.54 2.45
CA LYS A 102 -11.83 3.52 3.90
C LYS A 102 -13.20 2.99 4.32
N VAL A 103 -14.24 3.16 3.50
CA VAL A 103 -15.58 2.62 3.78
C VAL A 103 -15.62 1.08 3.73
N THR A 104 -14.67 0.45 3.02
CA THR A 104 -14.55 -1.01 2.90
C THR A 104 -13.73 -1.65 4.02
N ILE A 105 -12.98 -0.83 4.76
CA ILE A 105 -12.17 -1.28 5.90
C ILE A 105 -13.09 -1.37 7.10
N ALA A 106 -13.25 -2.55 7.72
CA ALA A 106 -14.06 -2.74 8.92
C ALA A 106 -13.25 -2.54 10.20
N LEU A 107 -12.02 -3.06 10.23
CA LEU A 107 -11.10 -3.02 11.37
C LEU A 107 -9.84 -2.22 11.04
N ASN A 108 -9.21 -1.63 12.05
CA ASN A 108 -7.95 -0.88 11.93
C ASN A 108 -8.02 0.27 10.89
N LYS A 109 -9.16 0.94 10.77
CA LYS A 109 -9.42 2.02 9.79
C LYS A 109 -8.40 3.16 9.90
N GLU A 110 -7.99 3.46 11.13
CA GLU A 110 -7.02 4.50 11.46
C GLU A 110 -5.60 4.20 10.95
N ARG A 111 -5.32 2.95 10.59
CA ARG A 111 -4.00 2.55 10.05
C ARG A 111 -3.71 3.28 8.73
N LEU A 112 -4.70 3.38 7.84
CA LEU A 112 -4.53 4.10 6.59
C LEU A 112 -4.30 5.60 6.82
N ASP A 113 -5.04 6.20 7.77
CA ASP A 113 -4.85 7.61 8.13
C ASP A 113 -3.45 7.87 8.66
N LYS A 114 -2.95 7.00 9.55
CA LYS A 114 -1.58 7.07 10.10
C LYS A 114 -0.52 7.01 8.98
N TYR A 115 -0.71 6.17 7.97
CA TYR A 115 0.24 6.07 6.85
C TYR A 115 0.15 7.28 5.92
N MET A 116 -1.05 7.77 5.63
CA MET A 116 -1.24 8.97 4.82
C MET A 116 -0.67 10.23 5.49
N ALA A 117 -0.72 10.32 6.82
CA ALA A 117 -0.12 11.42 7.58
C ALA A 117 1.42 11.48 7.49
N LEU A 118 2.08 10.41 7.03
CA LEU A 118 3.52 10.38 6.81
C LEU A 118 3.94 10.92 5.43
N VAL A 119 3.00 11.09 4.51
CA VAL A 119 3.26 11.66 3.19
C VAL A 119 3.67 13.12 3.33
N LYS A 120 4.76 13.51 2.64
CA LYS A 120 5.31 14.86 2.65
C LYS A 120 5.37 15.45 1.25
#